data_AF-A0A2G5BG37-F1
#
_entry.id   AF-A0A2G5BG37-F1
#
_cell.length_a   1.000
_cell.length_b   1.000
_cell.length_c   1.000
_cell.angle_alpha   90.00
_cell.angle_beta   90.00
_cell.angle_gamma   90.00
#
_symmetry.space_group_name_H-M   'P 1'
#
loop_
_entity.id
_entity.type
_entity.pdbx_description
1 polymer ?
#
loop_
_entity_poly.entity_id
_entity_poly.type
_entity_poly.pdbx_seq_one_letter_code
_entity_poly.pdbx_strand_id
1 'polypeptide(L)'
;MSSASSRIERFMSNLRQNLVDGNYYEGHQELRAIAIRLVKQKKHERAIQLLYLGALELCQYNQWGSVADLTTFMINIYVEEKVPVTDESKERIYDIFEKLSKATEHYPRVYESAIQWSIGVMGNSVGDPQLHHFIGCIMRNKSQMKEAEQHYLVGTPESPAALGNMLFDWALRTGTADYGTFVARGVLKYLALGWYDAACLCWKKFVSRLAQDFPDAVTEHTGKKALESKIGPVYYARNDELVNFVQLLLLTVERADGSPSSGSARMFGQLRSQYENRFGNNSNTVHELLDIIAEKYFGVVIQRQQSLFDIVNTLFAPPSRPTIAGSTEDMD
;
A
#
# COMPACT_ATOMS: atom_id res chain seq x y z
N MET A 1 -34.57 14.48 -22.34
CA MET A 1 -33.09 14.56 -22.26
C MET A 1 -32.76 15.98 -21.81
N SER A 2 -32.21 16.15 -20.60
CA SER A 2 -32.23 17.45 -19.91
C SER A 2 -31.22 18.45 -20.52
N SER A 3 -31.57 19.75 -20.52
CA SER A 3 -30.71 20.84 -21.05
C SER A 3 -29.33 20.92 -20.37
N ALA A 4 -29.16 20.24 -19.23
CA ALA A 4 -27.90 20.10 -18.53
C ALA A 4 -26.85 19.28 -19.27
N SER A 5 -27.24 18.15 -19.88
CA SER A 5 -26.34 17.29 -20.66
C SER A 5 -25.76 18.06 -21.84
N SER A 6 -26.63 18.79 -22.55
CA SER A 6 -26.25 19.60 -23.72
C SER A 6 -25.19 20.67 -23.43
N ARG A 7 -25.11 21.16 -22.19
CA ARG A 7 -24.15 22.20 -21.82
C ARG A 7 -22.77 21.64 -21.49
N ILE A 8 -22.71 20.47 -20.84
CA ILE A 8 -21.43 19.75 -20.63
C ILE A 8 -20.88 19.29 -21.98
N GLU A 9 -21.72 18.73 -22.85
CA GLU A 9 -21.35 18.33 -24.21
C GLU A 9 -20.71 19.49 -25.00
N ARG A 10 -21.28 20.70 -24.89
CA ARG A 10 -20.70 21.90 -25.52
C ARG A 10 -19.33 22.25 -24.96
N PHE A 11 -19.14 22.20 -23.64
CA PHE A 11 -17.84 22.45 -23.04
C PHE A 11 -16.80 21.41 -23.46
N MET A 12 -17.19 20.14 -23.49
CA MET A 12 -16.32 19.05 -23.95
C MET A 12 -15.99 19.17 -25.44
N SER A 13 -16.94 19.61 -26.27
CA SER A 13 -16.69 19.87 -27.70
C SER A 13 -15.65 20.97 -27.88
N ASN A 14 -15.77 22.07 -27.14
CA ASN A 14 -14.79 23.16 -27.18
C ASN A 14 -13.42 22.70 -26.68
N LEU A 15 -13.37 21.94 -25.57
CA LEU A 15 -12.12 21.36 -25.07
C LEU A 15 -11.46 20.51 -26.16
N ARG A 16 -12.18 19.57 -26.76
CA ARG A 16 -11.65 18.68 -27.81
C ARG A 16 -11.08 19.49 -28.99
N GLN A 17 -11.74 20.56 -29.40
CA GLN A 17 -11.23 21.43 -30.44
C GLN A 17 -9.88 22.07 -30.02
N ASN A 18 -9.80 22.66 -28.82
CA ASN A 18 -8.55 23.20 -28.30
C ASN A 18 -7.43 22.14 -28.25
N LEU A 19 -7.74 20.90 -27.87
CA LEU A 19 -6.75 19.82 -27.82
C LEU A 19 -6.26 19.41 -29.21
N VAL A 20 -7.16 19.34 -30.21
CA VAL A 20 -6.80 19.06 -31.61
C VAL A 20 -5.90 20.16 -32.17
N ASP A 21 -6.19 21.41 -31.83
CA ASP A 21 -5.44 22.59 -32.28
C ASP A 21 -4.12 22.79 -31.53
N GLY A 22 -3.80 21.95 -30.53
CA GLY A 22 -2.58 22.04 -29.72
C GLY A 22 -2.63 23.09 -28.61
N ASN A 23 -3.78 23.73 -28.39
CA ASN A 23 -4.02 24.75 -27.36
C ASN A 23 -4.33 24.09 -26.01
N TYR A 24 -3.43 23.24 -25.52
CA TYR A 24 -3.64 22.42 -24.33
C TYR A 24 -3.82 23.25 -23.05
N TYR A 25 -3.00 24.29 -22.91
CA TYR A 25 -3.04 25.18 -21.75
C TYR A 25 -4.37 25.94 -21.69
N GLU A 26 -4.80 26.52 -22.81
CA GLU A 26 -6.06 27.25 -22.94
C GLU A 26 -7.24 26.32 -22.63
N GLY A 27 -7.26 25.11 -23.22
CA GLY A 27 -8.27 24.11 -22.94
C GLY A 27 -8.35 23.73 -21.46
N HIS A 28 -7.20 23.54 -20.80
CA HIS A 28 -7.12 23.26 -19.36
C HIS A 28 -7.66 24.44 -18.52
N GLN A 29 -7.24 25.67 -18.81
CA GLN A 29 -7.66 26.86 -18.06
C GLN A 29 -9.15 27.15 -18.21
N GLU A 30 -9.70 27.03 -19.42
CA GLU A 30 -11.13 27.19 -19.68
C GLU A 30 -11.95 26.18 -18.89
N LEU A 31 -11.55 24.90 -18.92
CA LEU A 31 -12.22 23.85 -18.17
C LEU A 31 -12.19 24.13 -16.67
N ARG A 32 -11.04 24.53 -16.13
CA ARG A 32 -10.88 24.88 -14.71
C ARG A 32 -11.78 26.05 -14.33
N ALA A 33 -11.86 27.10 -15.15
CA ALA A 33 -12.72 28.25 -14.93
C ALA A 33 -14.22 27.88 -14.90
N ILE A 34 -14.65 26.99 -15.80
CA ILE A 34 -16.03 26.48 -15.84
C ILE A 34 -16.31 25.64 -14.58
N ALA A 35 -15.40 24.75 -14.18
CA ALA A 35 -15.54 23.95 -12.97
C ALA A 35 -15.68 24.83 -11.71
N ILE A 36 -14.82 25.85 -11.55
CA ILE A 36 -14.92 26.83 -10.45
C ILE A 36 -16.30 27.51 -10.44
N ARG A 37 -16.81 27.90 -11.61
CA ARG A 37 -18.15 28.51 -11.73
C ARG A 37 -19.26 27.54 -11.33
N LEU A 38 -19.15 26.26 -11.70
CA LEU A 38 -20.12 25.23 -11.32
C LEU A 38 -20.12 24.99 -9.80
N VAL A 39 -18.93 24.93 -9.17
CA VAL A 39 -18.79 24.83 -7.71
C VAL A 39 -19.44 26.03 -7.01
N LYS A 40 -19.17 27.26 -7.47
CA LYS A 40 -19.83 28.47 -6.94
C LYS A 40 -21.35 28.45 -7.08
N GLN A 41 -21.88 27.78 -8.11
CA GLN A 41 -23.32 27.58 -8.33
C GLN A 41 -23.90 26.39 -7.57
N LYS A 42 -23.12 25.75 -6.69
CA LYS A 42 -23.48 24.52 -5.97
C LYS A 42 -23.85 23.34 -6.88
N LYS A 43 -23.31 23.31 -8.10
CA LYS A 43 -23.53 22.23 -9.09
C LYS A 43 -22.37 21.24 -9.04
N HIS A 44 -22.11 20.68 -7.86
CA HIS A 44 -20.92 19.88 -7.57
C HIS A 44 -20.81 18.63 -8.44
N GLU A 45 -21.90 17.87 -8.61
CA GLU A 45 -21.94 16.68 -9.49
C GLU A 45 -21.53 17.01 -10.93
N ARG A 46 -21.96 18.17 -11.45
CA ARG A 46 -21.59 18.59 -12.80
C ARG A 46 -20.14 19.04 -12.89
N ALA A 47 -19.62 19.71 -11.85
CA ALA A 47 -18.22 20.10 -11.79
C ALA A 47 -17.33 18.85 -11.78
N ILE A 48 -17.69 17.87 -10.95
CA ILE A 48 -17.04 16.56 -10.87
C ILE A 48 -17.05 15.87 -12.24
N GLN A 49 -18.21 15.75 -12.88
CA GLN A 49 -18.32 15.10 -14.19
C GLN A 49 -17.46 15.82 -15.25
N LEU A 50 -17.48 17.15 -15.27
CA LEU A 50 -16.68 17.95 -16.19
C LEU A 50 -15.17 17.73 -15.97
N LEU A 51 -14.72 17.74 -14.71
CA LEU A 51 -13.31 17.54 -14.35
C LEU A 51 -12.83 16.13 -14.71
N TYR A 52 -13.64 15.11 -14.39
CA TYR A 52 -13.35 13.72 -14.75
C TYR A 52 -13.21 13.53 -16.26
N LEU A 53 -14.23 13.93 -17.04
CA LEU A 53 -14.20 13.80 -18.50
C LEU A 53 -13.06 14.63 -19.12
N GLY A 54 -12.82 15.84 -18.61
CA GLY A 54 -11.72 16.69 -19.06
C GLY A 54 -10.35 16.08 -18.84
N ALA A 55 -10.13 15.49 -17.66
CA ALA A 55 -8.89 14.78 -17.36
C ALA A 55 -8.68 13.58 -18.31
N LEU A 56 -9.74 12.82 -18.61
CA LEU A 56 -9.65 11.70 -19.56
C LEU A 56 -9.31 12.13 -20.99
N GLU A 57 -9.82 13.28 -21.46
CA GLU A 57 -9.44 13.83 -22.76
C GLU A 57 -7.96 14.25 -22.78
N LEU A 58 -7.50 14.95 -21.74
CA LEU A 58 -6.11 15.39 -21.61
C LEU A 58 -5.11 14.23 -21.52
N CYS A 59 -5.52 13.08 -20.95
CA CYS A 59 -4.72 11.86 -20.96
C CYS A 59 -4.36 11.39 -22.39
N GLN A 60 -5.22 11.62 -23.39
CA GLN A 60 -4.97 11.21 -24.77
C GLN A 60 -3.83 12.00 -25.43
N TYR A 61 -3.55 13.20 -24.90
CA TYR A 61 -2.51 14.11 -25.39
C TYR A 61 -1.30 14.18 -24.46
N ASN A 62 -1.18 13.24 -23.51
CA ASN A 62 -0.09 13.14 -22.54
C ASN A 62 0.12 14.43 -21.70
N GLN A 63 -0.95 15.20 -21.45
CA GLN A 63 -0.88 16.44 -20.67
C GLN A 63 -0.94 16.17 -19.15
N TRP A 64 0.03 15.41 -18.64
CA TRP A 64 -0.04 14.80 -17.31
C TRP A 64 -0.12 15.78 -16.15
N GLY A 65 0.56 16.92 -16.25
CA GLY A 65 0.47 17.98 -15.23
C GLY A 65 -0.96 18.53 -15.11
N SER A 66 -1.64 18.77 -16.26
CA SER A 66 -3.03 19.20 -16.29
C SER A 66 -3.99 18.11 -15.82
N VAL A 67 -3.76 16.85 -16.22
CA VAL A 67 -4.53 15.69 -15.73
C VAL A 67 -4.48 15.61 -14.21
N ALA A 68 -3.28 15.67 -13.62
CA ALA A 68 -3.11 15.59 -12.19
C ALA A 68 -3.77 16.78 -11.45
N ASP A 69 -3.64 17.99 -12.00
CA ASP A 69 -4.30 19.17 -11.43
C ASP A 69 -5.83 19.06 -11.43
N LEU A 70 -6.43 18.65 -12.56
CA LEU A 70 -7.89 18.48 -12.66
C LEU A 70 -8.39 17.35 -11.76
N THR A 71 -7.64 16.26 -11.66
CA THR A 71 -7.99 15.12 -10.80
C THR A 71 -7.93 15.51 -9.33
N THR A 72 -6.86 16.20 -8.90
CA THR A 72 -6.78 16.75 -7.54
C THR A 72 -7.90 17.74 -7.28
N PHE A 73 -8.26 18.59 -8.24
CA PHE A 73 -9.39 19.51 -8.08
C PHE A 73 -10.71 18.74 -7.91
N MET A 74 -10.95 17.69 -8.69
CA MET A 74 -12.12 16.84 -8.53
C MET A 74 -12.17 16.20 -7.13
N ILE A 75 -11.06 15.66 -6.65
CA ILE A 75 -10.97 15.04 -5.32
C ILE A 75 -11.15 16.09 -4.21
N ASN A 76 -10.65 17.31 -4.38
CA ASN A 76 -10.88 18.39 -3.42
C ASN A 76 -12.38 18.73 -3.30
N ILE A 77 -13.13 18.69 -4.40
CA ILE A 77 -14.60 18.81 -4.33
C ILE A 77 -15.19 17.63 -3.55
N TYR A 78 -14.66 16.42 -3.70
CA TYR A 78 -15.12 15.29 -2.89
C TYR A 78 -14.90 15.51 -1.40
N VAL A 79 -13.76 16.08 -1.01
CA VAL A 79 -13.45 16.42 0.39
C VAL A 79 -14.42 17.47 0.92
N GLU A 80 -14.56 18.59 0.20
CA GLU A 80 -15.39 19.74 0.61
C GLU A 80 -16.87 19.35 0.74
N GLU A 81 -17.38 18.60 -0.24
CA GLU A 81 -18.79 18.20 -0.30
C GLU A 81 -19.07 16.85 0.39
N LYS A 82 -18.06 16.26 1.02
CA LYS A 82 -18.13 14.95 1.70
C LYS A 82 -18.76 13.87 0.80
N VAL A 83 -18.33 13.82 -0.46
CA VAL A 83 -18.80 12.82 -1.42
C VAL A 83 -18.48 11.43 -0.87
N PRO A 84 -19.47 10.52 -0.78
CA PRO A 84 -19.27 9.21 -0.18
C PRO A 84 -18.25 8.37 -0.96
N VAL A 85 -17.50 7.54 -0.23
CA VAL A 85 -16.62 6.52 -0.83
C VAL A 85 -17.50 5.39 -1.36
N THR A 86 -17.80 5.43 -2.66
CA THR A 86 -18.62 4.46 -3.39
C THR A 86 -17.82 3.89 -4.54
N ASP A 87 -18.29 2.81 -5.14
CA ASP A 87 -17.62 2.23 -6.31
C ASP A 87 -17.55 3.24 -7.46
N GLU A 88 -18.59 4.04 -7.68
CA GLU A 88 -18.61 5.09 -8.71
C GLU A 88 -17.60 6.22 -8.44
N SER A 89 -17.45 6.66 -7.19
CA SER A 89 -16.49 7.73 -6.86
C SER A 89 -15.04 7.24 -6.94
N LYS A 90 -14.79 5.96 -6.60
CA LYS A 90 -13.49 5.29 -6.77
C LYS A 90 -13.18 4.99 -8.24
N GLU A 91 -14.14 4.54 -9.04
CA GLU A 91 -13.95 4.21 -10.45
C GLU A 91 -13.43 5.42 -11.24
N ARG A 92 -14.01 6.61 -11.00
CA ARG A 92 -13.51 7.87 -11.59
C ARG A 92 -12.04 8.13 -11.28
N ILE A 93 -11.58 7.76 -10.08
CA ILE A 93 -10.18 7.88 -9.68
C ILE A 93 -9.35 6.81 -10.37
N TYR A 94 -9.78 5.54 -10.33
CA TYR A 94 -9.08 4.41 -10.95
C TYR A 94 -8.81 4.63 -12.44
N ASP A 95 -9.80 5.10 -13.20
CA ASP A 95 -9.68 5.35 -14.63
C ASP A 95 -8.56 6.34 -14.96
N ILE A 96 -8.45 7.41 -14.17
CA ILE A 96 -7.43 8.43 -14.38
C ILE A 96 -6.06 7.93 -13.91
N PHE A 97 -6.02 7.22 -12.78
CA PHE A 97 -4.79 6.66 -12.24
C PHE A 97 -4.13 5.64 -13.15
N GLU A 98 -4.91 4.75 -13.77
CA GLU A 98 -4.37 3.77 -14.70
C GLU A 98 -3.68 4.46 -15.88
N LYS A 99 -4.25 5.57 -16.37
CA LYS A 99 -3.67 6.39 -17.45
C LYS A 99 -2.46 7.19 -17.01
N LEU A 100 -2.48 7.73 -15.78
CA LEU A 100 -1.34 8.44 -15.19
C LEU A 100 -0.09 7.57 -15.06
N SER A 101 -0.18 6.23 -15.25
CA SER A 101 0.94 5.28 -15.07
C SER A 101 2.14 5.57 -15.93
N LYS A 102 2.00 6.44 -16.91
CA LYS A 102 3.08 6.91 -17.77
C LYS A 102 3.86 8.12 -17.21
N ALA A 103 3.35 8.81 -16.20
CA ALA A 103 3.90 10.06 -15.66
C ALA A 103 3.99 10.04 -14.12
N THR A 104 5.02 9.35 -13.64
CA THR A 104 5.21 9.00 -12.22
C THR A 104 5.34 10.19 -11.28
N GLU A 105 5.91 11.29 -11.76
CA GLU A 105 6.16 12.50 -10.97
C GLU A 105 4.88 13.18 -10.45
N HIS A 106 3.74 12.93 -11.08
CA HIS A 106 2.47 13.55 -10.70
C HIS A 106 1.60 12.71 -9.76
N TYR A 107 1.92 11.42 -9.60
CA TYR A 107 1.14 10.51 -8.77
C TYR A 107 1.04 10.89 -7.30
N PRO A 108 2.14 11.30 -6.61
CA PRO A 108 2.10 11.63 -5.18
C PRO A 108 0.95 12.55 -4.83
N ARG A 109 0.82 13.65 -5.57
CA ARG A 109 -0.23 14.64 -5.36
C ARG A 109 -1.64 14.04 -5.48
N VAL A 110 -1.88 13.18 -6.46
CA VAL A 110 -3.22 12.65 -6.72
C VAL A 110 -3.60 11.58 -5.69
N TYR A 111 -2.70 10.66 -5.34
CA TYR A 111 -3.05 9.58 -4.41
C TYR A 111 -3.12 10.06 -2.98
N GLU A 112 -2.26 11.00 -2.58
CA GLU A 112 -2.35 11.63 -1.27
C GLU A 112 -3.72 12.28 -1.11
N SER A 113 -4.19 13.00 -2.14
CA SER A 113 -5.53 13.60 -2.15
C SER A 113 -6.63 12.54 -2.03
N ALA A 114 -6.53 11.44 -2.77
CA ALA A 114 -7.53 10.36 -2.75
C ALA A 114 -7.60 9.65 -1.38
N ILE A 115 -6.44 9.36 -0.78
CA ILE A 115 -6.36 8.77 0.56
C ILE A 115 -6.93 9.75 1.60
N GLN A 116 -6.53 11.02 1.58
CA GLN A 116 -7.04 12.04 2.50
C GLN A 116 -8.56 12.22 2.39
N TRP A 117 -9.11 12.19 1.17
CA TRP A 117 -10.55 12.17 0.95
C TRP A 117 -11.21 10.97 1.63
N SER A 118 -10.69 9.76 1.41
CA SER A 118 -11.27 8.55 2.00
C SER A 118 -11.20 8.55 3.53
N ILE A 119 -10.08 9.00 4.11
CA ILE A 119 -9.92 9.20 5.56
C ILE A 119 -11.00 10.15 6.10
N GLY A 120 -11.12 11.33 5.49
CA GLY A 120 -12.04 12.37 5.95
C GLY A 120 -13.51 11.96 5.89
N VAL A 121 -13.89 11.16 4.90
CA VAL A 121 -15.28 10.71 4.71
C VAL A 121 -15.61 9.45 5.52
N MET A 122 -14.68 8.50 5.61
CA MET A 122 -14.90 7.25 6.35
C MET A 122 -14.70 7.40 7.86
N GLY A 123 -13.98 8.44 8.31
CA GLY A 123 -13.70 8.69 9.72
C GLY A 123 -12.75 7.65 10.36
N ASN A 124 -11.98 6.92 9.55
CA ASN A 124 -10.95 6.01 10.00
C ASN A 124 -9.56 6.66 9.89
N SER A 125 -8.50 6.03 10.40
CA SER A 125 -7.15 6.62 10.42
C SER A 125 -6.31 6.38 9.16
N VAL A 126 -6.74 5.48 8.26
CA VAL A 126 -5.88 4.98 7.17
C VAL A 126 -6.46 5.26 5.78
N GLY A 127 -7.78 5.23 5.61
CA GLY A 127 -8.47 5.46 4.35
C GLY A 127 -9.23 4.22 3.87
N ASP A 128 -9.57 4.20 2.58
CA ASP A 128 -10.27 3.11 1.93
C ASP A 128 -9.31 1.95 1.55
N PRO A 129 -9.59 0.70 1.97
CA PRO A 129 -8.73 -0.45 1.65
C PRO A 129 -8.59 -0.76 0.15
N GLN A 130 -9.60 -0.49 -0.68
CA GLN A 130 -9.51 -0.74 -2.13
C GLN A 130 -8.60 0.29 -2.82
N LEU A 131 -8.68 1.56 -2.43
CA LEU A 131 -7.73 2.58 -2.86
C LEU A 131 -6.29 2.17 -2.50
N HIS A 132 -6.06 1.71 -1.26
CA HIS A 132 -4.75 1.23 -0.85
C HIS A 132 -4.26 0.06 -1.69
N HIS A 133 -5.08 -0.98 -1.88
CA HIS A 133 -4.69 -2.13 -2.70
C HIS A 133 -4.30 -1.71 -4.13
N PHE A 134 -5.11 -0.86 -4.74
CA PHE A 134 -4.88 -0.34 -6.08
C PHE A 134 -3.58 0.47 -6.17
N ILE A 135 -3.36 1.42 -5.24
CA ILE A 135 -2.13 2.22 -5.19
C ILE A 135 -0.91 1.32 -4.98
N GLY A 136 -1.01 0.32 -4.09
CA GLY A 136 0.05 -0.67 -3.87
C GLY A 136 0.45 -1.40 -5.15
N CYS A 137 -0.53 -1.78 -5.98
CA CYS A 137 -0.26 -2.41 -7.28
C CYS A 137 0.47 -1.47 -8.26
N ILE A 138 0.09 -0.19 -8.30
CA ILE A 138 0.79 0.81 -9.11
C ILE A 138 2.24 0.97 -8.63
N MET A 139 2.46 1.15 -7.33
CA MET A 139 3.79 1.34 -6.74
C MET A 139 4.69 0.13 -6.98
N ARG A 140 4.15 -1.09 -6.82
CA ARG A 140 4.85 -2.33 -7.18
C ARG A 140 5.31 -2.34 -8.63
N ASN A 141 4.42 -2.01 -9.56
CA ASN A 141 4.74 -1.99 -11.00
C ASN A 141 5.82 -0.94 -11.34
N LYS A 142 5.99 0.08 -10.49
CA LYS A 142 7.05 1.09 -10.58
C LYS A 142 8.31 0.75 -9.78
N SER A 143 8.41 -0.45 -9.23
CA SER A 143 9.50 -0.88 -8.34
C SER A 143 9.67 -0.04 -7.08
N GLN A 144 8.63 0.71 -6.67
CA GLN A 144 8.54 1.43 -5.41
C GLN A 144 8.05 0.48 -4.32
N MET A 145 8.88 -0.50 -3.98
CA MET A 145 8.47 -1.64 -3.16
C MET A 145 8.18 -1.26 -1.69
N LYS A 146 8.86 -0.23 -1.15
CA LYS A 146 8.65 0.23 0.22
C LYS A 146 7.29 0.90 0.39
N GLU A 147 6.96 1.76 -0.56
CA GLU A 147 5.69 2.48 -0.63
C GLU A 147 4.54 1.49 -0.87
N ALA A 148 4.71 0.57 -1.83
CA ALA A 148 3.74 -0.49 -2.10
C ALA A 148 3.45 -1.35 -0.86
N GLU A 149 4.49 -1.70 -0.08
CA GLU A 149 4.35 -2.46 1.15
C GLU A 149 3.42 -1.74 2.15
N GLN A 150 3.59 -0.43 2.37
CA GLN A 150 2.74 0.35 3.28
C GLN A 150 1.26 0.31 2.87
N HIS A 151 0.99 0.43 1.57
CA HIS A 151 -0.36 0.36 1.05
C HIS A 151 -0.97 -1.04 1.20
N TYR A 152 -0.22 -2.11 0.92
CA TYR A 152 -0.73 -3.47 1.08
C TYR A 152 -1.05 -3.84 2.54
N LEU A 153 -0.39 -3.22 3.52
CA LEU A 153 -0.66 -3.46 4.94
C LEU A 153 -2.01 -2.95 5.42
N VAL A 154 -2.67 -2.06 4.69
CA VAL A 154 -4.01 -1.51 5.02
C VAL A 154 -5.00 -1.70 3.86
N GLY A 155 -4.66 -2.54 2.89
CA GLY A 155 -5.48 -2.81 1.73
C GLY A 155 -6.55 -3.87 1.95
N THR A 156 -7.09 -4.39 0.86
CA THR A 156 -8.11 -5.44 0.84
C THR A 156 -7.58 -6.82 1.27
N PRO A 157 -8.45 -7.83 1.48
CA PRO A 157 -8.05 -9.22 1.77
C PRO A 157 -7.12 -9.87 0.73
N GLU A 158 -7.05 -9.34 -0.50
CA GLU A 158 -6.13 -9.79 -1.55
C GLU A 158 -4.72 -9.19 -1.41
N SER A 159 -4.58 -8.08 -0.66
CA SER A 159 -3.31 -7.36 -0.48
C SER A 159 -2.19 -8.20 0.13
N PRO A 160 -2.43 -9.08 1.13
CA PRO A 160 -1.37 -9.92 1.66
C PRO A 160 -0.79 -10.86 0.61
N ALA A 161 -1.62 -11.37 -0.30
CA ALA A 161 -1.16 -12.21 -1.41
C ALA A 161 -0.29 -11.42 -2.40
N ALA A 162 -0.71 -10.20 -2.74
CA ALA A 162 0.07 -9.29 -3.58
C ALA A 162 1.40 -8.91 -2.93
N LEU A 163 1.40 -8.63 -1.62
CA LEU A 163 2.59 -8.33 -0.83
C LEU A 163 3.57 -9.50 -0.81
N GLY A 164 3.08 -10.73 -0.56
CA GLY A 164 3.92 -11.93 -0.57
C GLY A 164 4.65 -12.14 -1.90
N ASN A 165 3.93 -11.98 -3.02
CA ASN A 165 4.54 -12.05 -4.36
C ASN A 165 5.57 -10.93 -4.59
N MET A 166 5.23 -9.70 -4.19
CA MET A 166 6.11 -8.54 -4.33
C MET A 166 7.40 -8.68 -3.51
N LEU A 167 7.31 -9.15 -2.27
CA LEU A 167 8.47 -9.33 -1.40
C LEU A 167 9.44 -10.34 -1.99
N PHE A 168 8.94 -11.39 -2.63
CA PHE A 168 9.78 -12.37 -3.32
C PHE A 168 10.45 -11.75 -4.56
N ASP A 169 9.71 -11.01 -5.39
CA ASP A 169 10.28 -10.26 -6.51
C ASP A 169 11.37 -9.28 -6.07
N TRP A 170 11.16 -8.62 -4.93
CA TRP A 170 12.11 -7.68 -4.37
C TRP A 170 13.38 -8.38 -3.85
N ALA A 171 13.21 -9.52 -3.17
CA ALA A 171 14.33 -10.33 -2.69
C ALA A 171 15.21 -10.83 -3.85
N LEU A 172 14.59 -11.35 -4.92
CA LEU A 172 15.28 -11.78 -6.14
C LEU A 172 16.13 -10.67 -6.76
N ARG A 173 15.55 -9.47 -6.92
CA ARG A 173 16.28 -8.33 -7.52
C ARG A 173 17.41 -7.82 -6.64
N THR A 174 17.27 -7.95 -5.32
CA THR A 174 18.28 -7.49 -4.37
C THR A 174 19.47 -8.45 -4.28
N GLY A 175 19.27 -9.74 -4.62
CA GLY A 175 20.32 -10.76 -4.46
C GLY A 175 20.66 -11.03 -3.00
N THR A 176 19.65 -11.07 -2.13
CA THR A 176 19.82 -11.32 -0.69
C THR A 176 20.40 -12.70 -0.41
N ALA A 177 21.18 -12.81 0.68
CA ALA A 177 21.72 -14.09 1.14
C ALA A 177 20.66 -14.98 1.81
N ASP A 178 19.60 -14.38 2.35
CA ASP A 178 18.47 -15.07 2.96
C ASP A 178 17.18 -14.38 2.54
N TYR A 179 16.30 -15.12 1.84
CA TYR A 179 15.00 -14.64 1.36
C TYR A 179 14.04 -14.28 2.51
N GLY A 180 14.29 -14.84 3.69
CA GLY A 180 13.52 -14.65 4.91
C GLY A 180 13.51 -13.22 5.42
N THR A 181 14.57 -12.44 5.13
CA THR A 181 14.63 -11.01 5.47
C THR A 181 13.53 -10.20 4.80
N PHE A 182 13.04 -10.65 3.64
CA PHE A 182 11.97 -9.99 2.89
C PHE A 182 10.59 -10.45 3.34
N VAL A 183 10.32 -11.75 3.41
CA VAL A 183 8.99 -12.25 3.84
C VAL A 183 8.65 -11.84 5.27
N ALA A 184 9.66 -11.73 6.15
CA ALA A 184 9.48 -11.23 7.50
C ALA A 184 8.90 -9.81 7.54
N ARG A 185 9.19 -8.95 6.54
CA ARG A 185 8.65 -7.58 6.47
C ARG A 185 7.13 -7.57 6.48
N GLY A 186 6.52 -8.39 5.63
CA GLY A 186 5.06 -8.52 5.54
C GLY A 186 4.48 -9.31 6.70
N VAL A 187 5.06 -10.47 7.01
CA VAL A 187 4.52 -11.37 8.04
C VAL A 187 4.55 -10.74 9.43
N LEU A 188 5.69 -10.19 9.86
CA LEU A 188 5.81 -9.58 11.18
C LEU A 188 4.88 -8.38 11.34
N LYS A 189 4.72 -7.55 10.29
CA LYS A 189 3.80 -6.40 10.33
C LYS A 189 2.34 -6.84 10.40
N TYR A 190 1.91 -7.83 9.61
CA TYR A 190 0.54 -8.34 9.72
C TYR A 190 0.28 -8.98 11.09
N LEU A 191 1.24 -9.72 11.66
CA LEU A 191 1.12 -10.23 13.02
C LEU A 191 1.06 -9.09 14.04
N ALA A 192 1.89 -8.05 13.93
CA ALA A 192 1.84 -6.88 14.80
C ALA A 192 0.51 -6.11 14.71
N LEU A 193 -0.18 -6.17 13.56
CA LEU A 193 -1.56 -5.66 13.41
C LEU A 193 -2.62 -6.60 14.01
N GLY A 194 -2.28 -7.86 14.25
CA GLY A 194 -3.20 -8.89 14.74
C GLY A 194 -3.88 -9.67 13.63
N TRP A 195 -3.46 -9.49 12.38
CA TRP A 195 -4.08 -10.10 11.21
C TRP A 195 -3.37 -11.40 10.84
N TYR A 196 -3.58 -12.43 11.67
CA TYR A 196 -2.92 -13.73 11.50
C TYR A 196 -3.21 -14.37 10.14
N ASP A 197 -4.46 -14.34 9.67
CA ASP A 197 -4.83 -14.95 8.39
C ASP A 197 -4.16 -14.21 7.20
N ALA A 198 -4.00 -12.88 7.30
CA ALA A 198 -3.24 -12.08 6.33
C ALA A 198 -1.75 -12.44 6.34
N ALA A 199 -1.16 -12.58 7.52
CA ALA A 199 0.24 -13.02 7.68
C ALA A 199 0.45 -14.40 7.02
N CYS A 200 -0.46 -15.34 7.24
CA CYS A 200 -0.43 -16.66 6.61
C CYS A 200 -0.55 -16.58 5.09
N LEU A 201 -1.45 -15.74 4.55
CA LEU A 201 -1.62 -15.59 3.11
C LEU A 201 -0.37 -14.98 2.44
N CYS A 202 0.22 -13.97 3.07
CA CYS A 202 1.48 -13.36 2.63
C CYS A 202 2.61 -14.40 2.58
N TRP A 203 2.79 -15.15 3.66
CA TRP A 203 3.73 -16.26 3.74
C TRP A 203 3.50 -17.30 2.65
N LYS A 204 2.27 -17.80 2.51
CA LYS A 204 1.91 -18.84 1.52
C LYS A 204 2.30 -18.44 0.11
N LYS A 205 1.99 -17.21 -0.30
CA LYS A 205 2.33 -16.74 -1.65
C LYS A 205 3.83 -16.59 -1.84
N PHE A 206 4.54 -16.07 -0.85
CA PHE A 206 5.99 -15.98 -0.88
C PHE A 206 6.66 -17.35 -1.00
N VAL A 207 6.35 -18.29 -0.08
CA VAL A 207 7.02 -19.60 -0.03
C VAL A 207 6.66 -20.48 -1.22
N SER A 208 5.43 -20.38 -1.74
CA SER A 208 5.04 -21.11 -2.96
C SER A 208 5.91 -20.69 -4.15
N ARG A 209 6.24 -19.40 -4.25
CA ARG A 209 7.15 -18.88 -5.27
C ARG A 209 8.59 -19.31 -5.06
N LEU A 210 9.08 -19.28 -3.82
CA LEU A 210 10.41 -19.79 -3.48
C LEU A 210 10.55 -21.26 -3.90
N ALA A 211 9.56 -22.10 -3.57
CA ALA A 211 9.56 -23.52 -3.93
C ALA A 211 9.42 -23.76 -5.45
N GLN A 212 8.70 -22.90 -6.17
CA GLN A 212 8.57 -22.98 -7.64
C GLN A 212 9.87 -22.60 -8.36
N ASP A 213 10.49 -21.49 -7.96
CA ASP A 213 11.68 -20.97 -8.64
C ASP A 213 12.96 -21.71 -8.19
N PHE A 214 12.96 -22.28 -6.98
CA PHE A 214 14.08 -23.03 -6.40
C PHE A 214 13.64 -24.35 -5.74
N PRO A 215 13.18 -25.34 -6.54
CA PRO A 215 12.67 -26.61 -6.01
C PRO A 215 13.70 -27.39 -5.20
N ASP A 216 14.99 -27.26 -5.55
CA ASP A 216 16.07 -27.90 -4.79
C ASP A 216 16.40 -27.16 -3.49
N ALA A 217 16.05 -25.88 -3.34
CA ALA A 217 16.35 -25.15 -2.11
C ALA A 217 15.37 -25.49 -0.98
N VAL A 218 14.19 -26.00 -1.32
CA VAL A 218 13.07 -26.16 -0.39
C VAL A 218 12.57 -27.60 -0.38
N THR A 219 12.49 -28.21 0.80
CA THR A 219 11.83 -29.51 0.99
C THR A 219 10.44 -29.31 1.58
N GLU A 220 9.40 -29.80 0.90
CA GLU A 220 8.04 -29.78 1.42
C GLU A 220 7.77 -30.99 2.31
N HIS A 221 7.24 -30.74 3.51
CA HIS A 221 6.82 -31.78 4.45
C HIS A 221 5.28 -31.83 4.56
N THR A 222 4.69 -32.86 3.95
CA THR A 222 3.22 -33.04 3.86
C THR A 222 2.68 -34.01 4.93
N GLY A 223 3.09 -33.85 6.19
CA GLY A 223 2.51 -34.64 7.28
C GLY A 223 1.04 -34.28 7.55
N LYS A 224 0.21 -35.23 8.02
CA LYS A 224 -1.21 -34.96 8.35
C LYS A 224 -1.41 -33.73 9.26
N LYS A 225 -0.56 -33.59 10.29
CA LYS A 225 -0.56 -32.42 11.19
C LYS A 225 -0.09 -31.10 10.53
N ALA A 226 0.69 -31.17 9.45
CA ALA A 226 1.08 -30.00 8.68
C ALA A 226 -0.09 -29.52 7.80
N LEU A 227 -0.84 -30.46 7.21
CA LEU A 227 -2.02 -30.16 6.39
C LEU A 227 -3.19 -29.55 7.19
N GLU A 228 -3.27 -29.83 8.50
CA GLU A 228 -4.28 -29.25 9.41
C GLU A 228 -3.98 -27.80 9.80
N SER A 229 -2.76 -27.31 9.60
CA SER A 229 -2.40 -25.94 9.94
C SER A 229 -2.96 -24.95 8.92
N LYS A 230 -3.37 -23.78 9.43
CA LYS A 230 -3.73 -22.63 8.60
C LYS A 230 -2.60 -22.15 7.70
N ILE A 231 -1.33 -22.45 8.00
CA ILE A 231 -0.21 -22.09 7.11
C ILE A 231 -0.09 -23.01 5.89
N GLY A 232 -0.74 -24.18 5.91
CA GLY A 232 -0.62 -25.21 4.89
C GLY A 232 0.65 -26.06 5.05
N PRO A 233 1.22 -26.59 3.95
CA PRO A 233 2.40 -27.45 4.02
C PRO A 233 3.58 -26.71 4.67
N VAL A 234 4.38 -27.49 5.41
CA VAL A 234 5.55 -26.99 6.14
C VAL A 234 6.77 -27.19 5.24
N TYR A 235 7.48 -26.10 4.95
CA TYR A 235 8.66 -26.10 4.12
C TYR A 235 9.94 -26.03 4.96
N TYR A 236 10.97 -26.76 4.55
CA TYR A 236 12.31 -26.60 5.08
C TYR A 236 13.21 -26.01 3.99
N ALA A 237 13.60 -24.74 4.16
CA ALA A 237 14.51 -24.05 3.26
C ALA A 237 15.95 -24.24 3.75
N ARG A 238 16.79 -24.93 2.95
CA ARG A 238 18.10 -25.42 3.41
C ARG A 238 19.10 -24.30 3.74
N ASN A 239 19.06 -23.21 2.99
CA ASN A 239 20.01 -22.10 3.10
C ASN A 239 19.36 -20.79 3.56
N ASP A 240 18.07 -20.81 3.89
CA ASP A 240 17.30 -19.63 4.29
C ASP A 240 16.77 -19.83 5.72
N GLU A 241 17.64 -19.57 6.70
CA GLU A 241 17.32 -19.71 8.12
C GLU A 241 16.11 -18.85 8.52
N LEU A 242 16.01 -17.63 7.98
CA LEU A 242 14.93 -16.71 8.30
C LEU A 242 13.60 -17.08 7.63
N VAL A 243 13.62 -17.78 6.49
CA VAL A 243 12.40 -18.39 5.91
C VAL A 243 11.83 -19.40 6.89
N ASN A 244 12.69 -20.27 7.45
CA ASN A 244 12.28 -21.25 8.45
C ASN A 244 11.78 -20.57 9.74
N PHE A 245 12.47 -19.53 10.21
CA PHE A 245 12.02 -18.74 11.36
C PHE A 245 10.62 -18.18 11.18
N VAL A 246 10.33 -17.54 10.05
CA VAL A 246 9.01 -16.94 9.78
C VAL A 246 7.91 -18.00 9.82
N GLN A 247 8.15 -19.19 9.25
CA GLN A 247 7.21 -20.30 9.31
C GLN A 247 6.99 -20.81 10.74
N LEU A 248 8.08 -21.01 11.49
CA LEU A 248 8.01 -21.47 12.88
C LEU A 248 7.30 -20.46 13.78
N LEU A 249 7.50 -19.16 13.52
CA LEU A 249 6.80 -18.09 14.22
C LEU A 249 5.29 -18.17 13.97
N LEU A 250 4.86 -18.32 12.71
CA LEU A 250 3.44 -18.48 12.38
C LEU A 250 2.82 -19.70 13.06
N LEU A 251 3.48 -20.86 13.03
CA LEU A 251 3.05 -22.08 13.73
C LEU A 251 2.98 -21.88 15.25
N THR A 252 3.89 -21.08 15.81
CA THR A 252 3.90 -20.76 17.24
C THR A 252 2.73 -19.85 17.60
N VAL A 253 2.43 -18.84 16.77
CA VAL A 253 1.29 -17.95 16.93
C VAL A 253 -0.04 -18.68 16.78
N GLU A 254 -0.14 -19.66 15.87
CA GLU A 254 -1.34 -20.49 15.70
C GLU A 254 -1.73 -21.22 16.99
N ARG A 255 -0.73 -21.61 17.79
CA ARG A 255 -0.88 -22.32 19.07
C ARG A 255 -0.85 -21.38 20.28
N ALA A 256 -0.91 -20.07 20.06
CA ALA A 256 -0.90 -19.11 21.14
C ALA A 256 -2.23 -19.14 21.89
N ASP A 257 -2.16 -19.14 23.21
CA ASP A 257 -3.31 -19.17 24.13
C ASP A 257 -3.45 -17.86 24.94
N GLY A 258 -2.65 -16.84 24.61
CA GLY A 258 -2.60 -15.58 25.34
C GLY A 258 -1.90 -15.64 26.70
N SER A 259 -1.35 -16.78 27.11
CA SER A 259 -0.72 -16.96 28.42
C SER A 259 0.81 -16.87 28.32
N PRO A 260 1.47 -16.01 29.12
CA PRO A 260 2.93 -15.93 29.17
C PRO A 260 3.62 -17.22 29.63
N SER A 261 2.88 -18.09 30.34
CA SER A 261 3.38 -19.35 30.90
C SER A 261 3.24 -20.54 29.95
N SER A 262 2.60 -20.35 28.79
CA SER A 262 2.31 -21.43 27.85
C SER A 262 3.56 -21.99 27.18
N GLY A 263 3.41 -23.17 26.57
CA GLY A 263 4.48 -23.76 25.77
C GLY A 263 4.79 -22.94 24.52
N SER A 264 3.79 -22.31 23.91
CA SER A 264 3.95 -21.47 22.72
C SER A 264 4.63 -20.14 23.05
N ALA A 265 4.37 -19.52 24.20
CA ALA A 265 5.10 -18.34 24.67
C ALA A 265 6.60 -18.63 24.89
N ARG A 266 6.93 -19.79 25.48
CA ARG A 266 8.32 -20.25 25.64
C ARG A 266 9.02 -20.48 24.29
N MET A 267 8.33 -21.14 23.35
CA MET A 267 8.84 -21.35 22.00
C MET A 267 9.10 -20.01 21.28
N PHE A 268 8.18 -19.06 21.39
CA PHE A 268 8.35 -17.71 20.86
C PHE A 268 9.63 -17.03 21.40
N GLY A 269 9.86 -17.10 22.72
CA GLY A 269 11.07 -16.57 23.34
C GLY A 269 12.37 -17.21 22.83
N GLN A 270 12.35 -18.52 22.57
CA GLN A 270 13.48 -19.23 21.96
C GLN A 270 13.74 -18.77 20.52
N LEU A 271 12.69 -18.69 19.70
CA LEU A 271 12.79 -18.21 18.31
C LEU A 271 13.33 -16.78 18.27
N ARG A 272 12.80 -15.89 19.12
CA ARG A 272 13.30 -14.50 19.22
C ARG A 272 14.80 -14.47 19.53
N SER A 273 15.21 -15.14 20.59
CA SER A 273 16.61 -15.14 21.04
C SER A 273 17.58 -15.69 19.98
N GLN A 274 17.15 -16.67 19.20
CA GLN A 274 17.97 -17.32 18.18
C GLN A 274 18.09 -16.49 16.90
N TYR A 275 17.00 -15.87 16.43
CA TYR A 275 16.92 -15.32 15.07
C TYR A 275 16.91 -13.79 15.01
N GLU A 276 16.62 -13.05 16.09
CA GLU A 276 16.51 -11.58 16.04
C GLU A 276 17.80 -10.91 15.52
N ASN A 277 18.97 -11.38 15.97
CA ASN A 277 20.27 -10.86 15.55
C ASN A 277 20.64 -11.22 14.10
N ARG A 278 19.96 -12.20 13.48
CA ARG A 278 20.20 -12.60 12.08
C ARG A 278 19.66 -11.58 11.07
N PHE A 279 18.82 -10.63 11.51
CA PHE A 279 18.29 -9.56 10.66
C PHE A 279 19.26 -8.39 10.43
N GLY A 280 20.44 -8.40 11.05
CA GLY A 280 21.50 -7.42 10.86
C GLY A 280 21.00 -5.99 11.14
N ASN A 281 21.12 -5.10 10.15
CA ASN A 281 20.71 -3.70 10.28
C ASN A 281 19.20 -3.52 10.58
N ASN A 282 18.37 -4.54 10.35
CA ASN A 282 16.94 -4.50 10.63
C ASN A 282 16.57 -5.07 12.01
N SER A 283 17.53 -5.51 12.83
CA SER A 283 17.26 -6.17 14.11
C SER A 283 16.44 -5.31 15.06
N ASN A 284 16.68 -3.99 15.14
CA ASN A 284 15.89 -3.10 16.00
C ASN A 284 14.41 -3.04 15.57
N THR A 285 14.13 -2.90 14.27
CA THR A 285 12.75 -2.90 13.78
C THR A 285 12.07 -4.24 14.01
N VAL A 286 12.80 -5.35 13.86
CA VAL A 286 12.28 -6.69 14.14
C VAL A 286 12.01 -6.87 15.63
N HIS A 287 12.89 -6.37 16.50
CA HIS A 287 12.70 -6.38 17.96
C HIS A 287 11.38 -5.70 18.36
N GLU A 288 11.14 -4.49 17.87
CA GLU A 288 9.91 -3.74 18.14
C GLU A 288 8.65 -4.47 17.66
N LEU A 289 8.72 -5.09 16.48
CA LEU A 289 7.62 -5.90 15.95
C LEU A 289 7.38 -7.15 16.80
N LEU A 290 8.45 -7.85 17.20
CA LEU A 290 8.36 -9.02 18.07
C LEU A 290 7.81 -8.67 19.45
N ASP A 291 8.10 -7.48 19.98
CA ASP A 291 7.49 -6.98 21.22
C ASP A 291 5.96 -6.83 21.08
N ILE A 292 5.50 -6.24 19.98
CA ILE A 292 4.05 -6.13 19.70
C ILE A 292 3.40 -7.51 19.57
N ILE A 293 4.07 -8.43 18.88
CA ILE A 293 3.59 -9.81 18.70
C ILE A 293 3.53 -10.55 20.05
N ALA A 294 4.54 -10.37 20.90
CA ALA A 294 4.62 -10.96 22.24
C ALA A 294 3.44 -10.55 23.12
N GLU A 295 3.15 -9.25 23.19
CA GLU A 295 2.00 -8.71 23.90
C GLU A 295 0.68 -9.24 23.33
N LYS A 296 0.54 -9.18 22.00
CA LYS A 296 -0.73 -9.46 21.34
C LYS A 296 -1.16 -10.92 21.41
N TYR A 297 -0.23 -11.85 21.20
CA TYR A 297 -0.56 -13.28 21.09
C TYR A 297 -0.20 -14.07 22.35
N PHE A 298 0.78 -13.63 23.14
CA PHE A 298 1.30 -14.40 24.27
C PHE A 298 1.10 -13.72 25.62
N GLY A 299 0.46 -12.54 25.66
CA GLY A 299 0.16 -11.81 26.90
C GLY A 299 1.40 -11.31 27.65
N VAL A 300 2.57 -11.32 27.01
CA VAL A 300 3.83 -10.89 27.61
C VAL A 300 3.79 -9.39 27.80
N VAL A 301 3.86 -8.91 29.05
CA VAL A 301 3.88 -7.48 29.34
C VAL A 301 5.29 -6.94 29.15
N ILE A 302 5.45 -5.98 28.23
CA ILE A 302 6.73 -5.35 27.95
C ILE A 302 6.69 -3.91 28.48
N GLN A 303 7.69 -3.56 29.28
CA GLN A 303 7.85 -2.18 29.73
C GLN A 303 8.47 -1.36 28.59
N ARG A 304 7.66 -0.57 27.89
CA ARG A 304 8.12 0.29 26.79
C ARG A 304 8.40 1.71 27.29
N GLN A 305 9.46 2.32 26.78
CA GLN A 305 9.66 3.78 26.87
C GLN A 305 8.82 4.56 25.86
N GLN A 306 8.38 3.93 24.75
CA GLN A 306 7.58 4.55 23.69
C GLN A 306 6.16 3.97 23.62
N SER A 307 5.18 4.80 23.25
CA SER A 307 3.76 4.44 23.18
C SER A 307 3.44 3.56 21.96
N LEU A 308 2.50 2.62 22.12
CA LEU A 308 1.98 1.77 21.03
C LEU A 308 1.43 2.59 19.85
N PHE A 309 0.85 3.77 20.13
CA PHE A 309 0.37 4.69 19.10
C PHE A 309 1.48 5.22 18.19
N ASP A 310 2.66 5.51 18.75
CA ASP A 310 3.79 6.05 17.99
C ASP A 310 4.38 4.98 17.07
N ILE A 311 4.35 3.72 17.49
CA ILE A 311 4.82 2.61 16.67
C ILE A 311 3.84 2.31 15.55
N VAL A 312 2.53 2.32 15.82
CA VAL A 312 1.50 2.22 14.76
C VAL A 312 1.67 3.34 13.75
N ASN A 313 1.90 4.57 14.21
CA ASN A 313 2.18 5.70 13.32
C ASN A 313 3.48 5.51 12.56
N THR A 314 4.54 4.95 13.15
CA THR A 314 5.81 4.66 12.46
C THR A 314 5.67 3.53 11.44
N LEU A 315 4.81 2.54 11.71
CA LEU A 315 4.49 1.46 10.77
C LEU A 315 3.74 1.96 9.53
N PHE A 316 2.95 3.02 9.69
CA PHE A 316 2.15 3.63 8.62
C PHE A 316 2.65 4.99 8.15
N ALA A 317 3.77 5.49 8.70
CA ALA A 317 4.30 6.80 8.36
C ALA A 317 4.81 6.80 6.92
N PRO A 318 4.39 7.74 6.07
CA PRO A 318 4.99 7.89 4.75
C PRO A 318 6.49 8.20 4.90
N PRO A 319 7.35 7.76 3.96
CA PRO A 319 8.76 8.07 4.03
C PRO A 319 8.96 9.59 4.05
N SER A 320 9.64 10.10 5.08
CA SER A 320 10.08 11.48 5.12
C SER A 320 10.99 11.74 3.92
N ARG A 321 10.68 12.78 3.13
CA ARG A 321 11.57 13.24 2.06
C ARG A 321 12.94 13.51 2.68
N PRO A 322 14.04 13.06 2.06
CA PRO A 322 15.36 13.48 2.49
C PRO A 322 15.42 15.00 2.38
N THR A 323 15.63 15.66 3.52
CA THR A 323 16.01 17.07 3.56
C THR A 323 17.32 17.17 2.80
N ILE A 324 17.30 17.79 1.63
CA ILE A 324 18.53 18.16 0.93
C ILE A 324 19.21 19.15 1.87
N ALA A 325 20.22 18.68 2.59
CA ALA A 325 21.15 19.54 3.28
C ALA A 325 21.83 20.39 2.21
N GLY A 326 21.56 21.69 2.23
CA GLY A 326 22.18 22.65 1.32
C GLY A 326 23.70 22.55 1.49
N SER A 327 24.37 22.07 0.44
CA SER A 327 25.79 22.30 0.24
C SER A 327 25.97 23.77 -0.12
N THR A 328 26.31 24.59 0.87
CA THR A 328 26.97 25.88 0.63
C THR A 328 28.40 25.56 0.20
N GLU A 329 28.61 25.50 -1.11
CA GLU A 329 29.93 25.76 -1.71
C GLU A 329 30.19 27.26 -1.54
N ASP A 330 30.99 27.62 -0.53
CA ASP A 330 31.68 28.91 -0.52
C ASP A 330 33.07 28.70 -1.13
N MET A 331 33.28 29.44 -2.21
CA MET A 331 34.57 29.67 -2.87
C MET A 331 35.56 30.32 -1.90
N ASP A 332 36.78 29.82 -1.91
CA ASP A 332 38.01 30.62 -1.92
C ASP A 332 39.06 29.91 -2.80
#